data_AF-A0A9W8CLQ7-F1
#
_entry.id   AF-A0A9W8CLQ7-F1
#
_cell.length_a   1.000
_cell.length_b   1.000
_cell.length_c   1.000
_cell.angle_alpha   90.00
_cell.angle_beta   90.00
_cell.angle_gamma   90.00
#
_symmetry.space_group_name_H-M   'P 1'
#
loop_
_entity.id
_entity.type
_entity.pdbx_description
1 polymer ?
#
loop_
_entity_poly.entity_id
_entity_poly.type
_entity_poly.pdbx_seq_one_letter_code
_entity_poly.pdbx_strand_id
1 'polypeptide(L)'
;MSAAAKGAATVVEPRSMPVGQRNVVRSNDSASLWNCTLSPGWNQDEVQVLRKALMKFGIGNWMKIIESECLLGKTIAQMNLQTQRMLGQQSTA
;
A
#
# COMPACT_ATOMS: atom_id res chain seq x y z
N MET A 1 -29.32 23.43 20.13
CA MET A 1 -28.66 22.42 19.27
C MET A 1 -27.78 23.13 18.27
N SER A 2 -26.45 23.07 18.44
CA SER A 2 -25.49 23.62 17.48
C SER A 2 -24.69 22.46 16.88
N ALA A 3 -24.67 22.39 15.55
CA ALA A 3 -24.18 21.25 14.78
C ALA A 3 -22.65 21.12 14.86
N ALA A 4 -22.20 19.91 15.20
CA ALA A 4 -20.78 19.55 15.27
C ALA A 4 -20.20 19.27 13.88
N ALA A 5 -18.92 19.61 13.76
CA ALA A 5 -18.09 19.66 12.56
C ALA A 5 -18.12 18.41 11.67
N LYS A 6 -18.22 18.62 10.35
CA LYS A 6 -17.84 17.63 9.34
C LYS A 6 -16.34 17.71 9.08
N GLY A 7 -15.68 16.56 9.22
CA GLY A 7 -14.24 16.39 9.04
C GLY A 7 -13.75 16.72 7.63
N ALA A 8 -12.62 17.42 7.58
CA ALA A 8 -11.91 17.72 6.35
C ALA A 8 -11.10 16.49 5.90
N ALA A 9 -11.59 15.80 4.88
CA ALA A 9 -10.78 14.90 4.07
C ALA A 9 -9.98 15.77 3.09
N THR A 10 -8.65 15.78 3.22
CA THR A 10 -7.74 16.44 2.29
C THR A 10 -7.75 15.70 0.94
N VAL A 11 -8.63 16.13 0.03
CA VAL A 11 -8.55 15.78 -1.39
C VAL A 11 -7.29 16.44 -1.95
N VAL A 12 -6.26 15.64 -2.24
CA VAL A 12 -5.07 16.10 -2.96
C VAL A 12 -5.47 16.25 -4.42
N GLU A 13 -5.82 17.47 -4.82
CA GLU A 13 -6.11 17.80 -6.21
C GLU A 13 -4.82 17.67 -7.05
N PRO A 14 -4.84 16.92 -8.17
CA PRO A 14 -3.65 16.75 -9.00
C PRO A 14 -3.38 18.04 -9.77
N ARG A 15 -2.49 18.87 -9.23
CA ARG A 15 -2.03 20.12 -9.83
C ARG A 15 -1.21 19.81 -11.09
N SER A 16 -1.65 20.30 -12.26
CA SER A 16 -0.95 20.09 -13.53
C SER A 16 0.49 20.66 -13.46
N MET A 17 1.49 19.81 -13.71
CA MET A 17 2.90 20.21 -13.76
C MET A 17 3.19 21.09 -14.98
N PRO A 18 4.00 22.16 -14.84
CA PRO A 18 4.43 22.98 -15.97
C PRO A 18 5.37 22.20 -16.90
N VAL A 19 5.13 22.33 -18.21
CA VAL A 19 5.87 21.65 -19.29
C VAL A 19 7.31 22.20 -19.37
N GLY A 20 8.32 21.32 -19.29
CA GLY A 20 9.70 21.70 -19.63
C GLY A 20 10.83 20.97 -18.90
N GLN A 21 10.57 20.37 -17.73
CA GLN A 21 11.54 19.44 -17.16
C GLN A 21 11.36 18.09 -17.83
N ARG A 22 12.42 17.56 -18.46
CA ARG A 22 12.48 16.18 -18.94
C ARG A 22 12.33 15.26 -17.72
N ASN A 23 11.09 15.03 -17.35
CA ASN A 23 10.74 14.14 -16.27
C ASN A 23 11.06 12.75 -16.83
N VAL A 24 12.16 12.14 -16.38
CA VAL A 24 12.30 10.69 -16.50
C VAL A 24 11.24 10.13 -15.59
N VAL A 25 9.99 10.12 -16.07
CA VAL A 25 8.89 9.38 -15.47
C VAL A 25 9.32 7.93 -15.62
N ARG A 26 10.04 7.42 -14.61
CA ARG A 26 10.13 5.99 -14.38
C ARG A 26 8.68 5.55 -14.40
N SER A 27 8.31 4.60 -15.25
CA SER A 27 6.92 4.11 -15.31
C SER A 27 6.41 3.76 -13.90
N ASN A 28 7.32 3.39 -13.00
CA ASN A 28 7.17 3.13 -11.56
C ASN A 28 6.73 4.32 -10.67
N ASP A 29 6.78 5.56 -11.13
CA ASP A 29 6.49 6.76 -10.29
C ASP A 29 5.01 7.19 -10.34
N SER A 30 4.17 6.48 -11.11
CA SER A 30 2.75 6.81 -11.17
C SER A 30 2.09 6.52 -9.81
N ALA A 31 1.44 7.52 -9.20
CA ALA A 31 0.66 7.32 -7.96
C ALA A 31 -0.43 6.24 -8.11
N SER A 32 -0.90 5.99 -9.34
CA SER A 32 -1.80 4.90 -9.71
C SER A 32 -1.14 3.51 -9.77
N LEU A 33 0.19 3.38 -9.74
CA LEU A 33 0.82 2.07 -9.50
C LEU A 33 0.68 1.63 -8.05
N TRP A 34 0.60 2.59 -7.12
CA TRP A 34 0.17 2.37 -5.74
C TRP A 34 -1.35 2.34 -5.64
N ASN A 35 -2.04 1.82 -6.65
CA ASN A 35 -3.48 1.53 -6.57
C ASN A 35 -3.67 0.55 -5.41
N CYS A 36 -3.92 1.09 -4.23
CA CYS A 36 -4.23 0.40 -2.98
C CYS A 36 -5.63 -0.20 -3.09
N THR A 37 -5.90 -1.00 -4.11
CA THR A 37 -7.08 -1.84 -4.15
C THR A 37 -6.85 -2.93 -3.11
N LEU A 38 -7.25 -2.64 -1.88
CA LEU A 38 -7.23 -3.59 -0.76
C LEU A 38 -7.81 -4.92 -1.24
N SER A 39 -7.10 -6.02 -0.98
CA SER A 39 -7.71 -7.33 -1.19
C SER A 39 -8.93 -7.44 -0.27
N PRO A 40 -10.03 -8.10 -0.70
CA PRO A 40 -11.20 -8.29 0.16
C PRO A 40 -10.78 -8.86 1.52
N GLY A 41 -11.21 -8.21 2.62
CA GLY A 41 -10.82 -8.59 3.98
C GLY A 41 -9.49 -8.02 4.48
N TRP A 42 -8.94 -7.00 3.82
CA TRP A 42 -7.81 -6.20 4.31
C TRP A 42 -8.23 -4.82 4.75
N ASN A 43 -7.75 -4.42 5.92
CA ASN A 43 -7.88 -3.04 6.42
C ASN A 43 -6.61 -2.23 6.14
N GLN A 44 -6.76 -0.91 6.12
CA GLN A 44 -5.65 0.00 5.87
C GLN A 44 -4.54 -0.15 6.92
N ASP A 45 -4.90 -0.38 8.19
CA ASP A 45 -3.96 -0.65 9.28
C ASP A 45 -3.15 -1.93 9.04
N GLU A 46 -3.81 -3.01 8.62
CA GLU A 46 -3.16 -4.29 8.32
C GLU A 46 -2.17 -4.13 7.15
N VAL A 47 -2.51 -3.32 6.15
CA VAL A 47 -1.59 -3.01 5.05
C VAL A 47 -0.38 -2.21 5.52
N GLN A 48 -0.56 -1.27 6.46
CA GLN A 48 0.57 -0.56 7.06
C GLN A 48 1.46 -1.49 7.89
N VAL A 49 0.86 -2.44 8.61
CA VAL A 49 1.61 -3.47 9.34
C VAL A 49 2.37 -4.37 8.38
N LEU A 50 1.74 -4.84 7.30
CA LEU A 50 2.41 -5.60 6.24
C LEU A 50 3.59 -4.82 5.66
N ARG A 51 3.41 -3.53 5.35
CA ARG A 51 4.50 -2.68 4.86
C ARG A 51 5.68 -2.64 5.82
N LYS A 52 5.44 -2.43 7.11
CA LYS A 52 6.48 -2.42 8.15
C LYS A 52 7.16 -3.78 8.29
N ALA A 53 6.39 -4.87 8.23
CA ALA A 53 6.90 -6.23 8.29
C ALA A 53 7.80 -6.54 7.08
N LEU A 54 7.37 -6.16 5.87
CA LEU A 54 8.17 -6.30 4.65
C LEU A 54 9.47 -5.48 4.71
N MET A 55 9.44 -4.26 5.26
CA MET A 55 10.64 -3.44 5.45
C MET A 55 11.60 -4.04 6.49
N LYS A 56 11.08 -4.71 7.53
CA LYS A 56 11.88 -5.30 8.60
C LYS A 56 12.45 -6.67 8.25
N PHE A 57 11.64 -7.55 7.65
CA PHE A 57 12.00 -8.94 7.39
C PHE A 57 12.39 -9.19 5.94
N GLY A 58 11.96 -8.35 5.00
CA GLY A 58 12.14 -8.54 3.56
C GLY A 58 10.94 -9.22 2.89
N ILE A 59 10.73 -8.91 1.61
CA ILE A 59 9.75 -9.59 0.74
C ILE A 59 10.18 -11.04 0.55
N GLY A 60 9.25 -11.99 0.67
CA GLY A 60 9.54 -13.43 0.57
C GLY A 60 9.77 -14.14 1.92
N ASN A 61 10.12 -13.39 2.98
CA ASN A 61 10.34 -13.95 4.32
C ASN A 61 9.03 -14.09 5.13
N TRP A 62 8.03 -14.73 4.56
CA TRP A 62 6.67 -14.81 5.10
C TRP A 62 6.59 -15.53 6.46
N MET A 63 7.40 -16.56 6.67
CA MET A 63 7.44 -17.30 7.94
C MET A 63 7.81 -16.38 9.11
N LYS A 64 8.81 -15.50 8.94
CA LYS A 64 9.19 -14.53 9.98
C LYS A 64 8.09 -13.52 10.27
N ILE A 65 7.31 -13.16 9.25
CA ILE A 65 6.15 -12.26 9.41
C ILE A 65 5.04 -12.95 10.21
N ILE A 66 4.79 -14.25 9.95
CA ILE A 66 3.83 -15.05 10.71
C ILE A 66 4.29 -15.25 12.16
N GLU A 67 5.56 -15.59 12.37
CA GLU A 67 6.16 -15.73 13.70
C GLU A 67 6.12 -14.44 14.50
N SER A 68 6.12 -13.28 13.83
CA SER A 68 5.98 -11.98 14.51
C SER A 68 4.54 -11.66 14.95
N GLU A 69 3.57 -12.51 14.58
CA GLU A 69 2.15 -12.41 14.93
C GLU A 69 1.51 -11.04 14.62
N CYS A 70 2.12 -10.24 13.76
CA CYS A 70 1.66 -8.89 13.46
C CYS A 70 0.43 -8.88 12.53
N LEU A 71 0.16 -9.98 11.82
CA LEU A 71 -0.95 -10.14 10.89
C LEU A 71 -1.71 -11.45 11.20
N LEU A 72 -2.39 -11.48 12.34
CA LEU A 72 -3.16 -12.64 12.80
C LEU A 72 -4.25 -13.01 11.78
N GLY A 73 -4.31 -14.30 11.45
CA GLY A 73 -5.32 -14.83 10.51
C GLY A 73 -5.07 -14.52 9.04
N LYS A 74 -3.99 -13.81 8.68
CA LYS A 74 -3.58 -13.62 7.28
C LYS A 74 -2.64 -14.74 6.85
N THR A 75 -3.04 -15.44 5.80
CA THR A 75 -2.23 -16.50 5.18
C THR A 75 -1.09 -15.91 4.34
N ILE A 76 -0.06 -16.72 4.08
CA ILE A 76 1.05 -16.35 3.18
C ILE A 76 0.53 -15.91 1.81
N ALA A 77 -0.46 -16.62 1.25
CA ALA A 77 -1.06 -16.29 -0.04
C ALA A 77 -1.73 -14.91 -0.03
N GLN A 78 -2.48 -14.59 1.03
CA GLN A 78 -3.12 -13.27 1.18
C GLN A 78 -2.07 -12.16 1.31
N MET A 79 -1.01 -12.37 2.10
CA MET A 79 0.08 -11.40 2.23
C MET A 79 0.82 -11.19 0.91
N ASN A 80 1.07 -12.26 0.16
CA ASN A 80 1.73 -12.18 -1.14
C ASN A 80 0.89 -11.42 -2.16
N LEU A 81 -0.40 -11.74 -2.27
CA LEU A 81 -1.34 -11.03 -3.15
C LEU A 81 -1.44 -9.54 -2.80
N GLN A 82 -1.51 -9.21 -1.51
CA GLN A 82 -1.52 -7.82 -1.08
C GLN A 82 -0.20 -7.11 -1.40
N THR A 83 0.94 -7.78 -1.24
CA THR A 83 2.26 -7.25 -1.58
C THR A 83 2.39 -6.97 -3.07
N GLN A 84 1.96 -7.90 -3.93
CA GLN A 84 1.94 -7.74 -5.39
C GLN A 84 1.14 -6.50 -5.82
N ARG A 85 -0.05 -6.30 -5.21
CA ARG A 85 -0.87 -5.10 -5.44
C ARG A 85 -0.17 -3.83 -4.99
N MET A 86 0.47 -3.84 -3.82
CA MET A 86 1.22 -2.69 -3.30
C MET A 86 2.41 -2.30 -4.19
N LEU A 87 3.06 -3.28 -4.82
CA LEU A 87 4.20 -3.05 -5.71
C LEU A 87 3.79 -2.76 -7.15
N GLY A 88 2.52 -2.98 -7.51
CA GLY A 88 2.05 -2.94 -8.90
C GLY A 88 2.67 -4.03 -9.77
N GLN A 89 3.12 -5.14 -9.16
CA GLN A 89 3.81 -6.25 -9.84
C GLN A 89 3.03 -7.54 -9.63
N GLN A 90 2.83 -8.31 -10.70
CA GLN A 90 2.12 -9.61 -10.64
C GLN A 90 2.98 -10.74 -10.03
N SER A 91 4.30 -10.54 -9.94
CA SER A 91 5.23 -11.52 -9.37
C SER A 91 6.15 -10.85 -8.35
N THR A 92 6.49 -11.62 -7.32
CA THR A 92 7.36 -11.27 -6.19
C THR A 92 8.49 -12.30 -6.03
N ALA A 93 8.64 -13.20 -7.02
CA ALA A 93 9.63 -14.28 -7.09
C ALA A 93 11.01 -13.80 -7.55
#